data_AF-A0A421DPG7-F1
#
_entry.id   AF-A0A421DPG7-F1
#
_cell.length_a   1.000
_cell.length_b   1.000
_cell.length_c   1.000
_cell.angle_alpha   90.00
_cell.angle_beta   90.00
_cell.angle_gamma   90.00
#
_symmetry.space_group_name_H-M   'P 1'
#
loop_
_entity.id
_entity.type
_entity.pdbx_description
1 polymer ?
#
loop_
_entity_poly.entity_id
_entity_poly.type
_entity_poly.pdbx_seq_one_letter_code
_entity_poly.pdbx_strand_id
1 'polypeptide(L)'
;MDSFEKRCKFFYRQAAEKYSEYPGAELIQMSYRLLWLGEWLRVTHNWHQQFRPSSPREALEYALIKQHQWTPESIKNMADKDISLALTDYWTAFAADPEWGPKQWDIERQLDRLDDPFIGTDIWSKSTLTDVIPA
;
A
#
# COMPACT_ATOMS: atom_id res chain seq x y z
N MET A 1 -17.39 4.75 -11.83
CA MET A 1 -16.08 4.28 -11.34
C MET A 1 -16.32 3.39 -10.14
N ASP A 2 -16.02 2.11 -10.32
CA ASP A 2 -16.17 1.03 -9.35
C ASP A 2 -15.41 1.34 -8.05
N SER A 3 -15.92 0.85 -6.92
CA SER A 3 -15.34 1.01 -5.58
C SER A 3 -13.90 0.50 -5.50
N PHE A 4 -13.58 -0.55 -6.28
CA PHE A 4 -12.25 -1.16 -6.38
C PHE A 4 -11.24 -0.24 -7.09
N GLU A 5 -11.56 0.27 -8.28
CA GLU A 5 -10.65 1.15 -9.03
C GLU A 5 -10.32 2.44 -8.26
N LYS A 6 -11.32 3.00 -7.56
CA LYS A 6 -11.11 4.14 -6.66
C LYS A 6 -10.12 3.82 -5.54
N ARG A 7 -10.22 2.60 -4.96
CA ARG A 7 -9.32 2.15 -3.91
C ARG A 7 -7.91 1.92 -4.42
N CYS A 8 -7.75 1.34 -5.62
CA CYS A 8 -6.44 1.20 -6.28
C CYS A 8 -5.78 2.57 -6.43
N LYS A 9 -6.48 3.56 -7.00
CA LYS A 9 -5.95 4.92 -7.15
C LYS A 9 -5.60 5.58 -5.82
N PHE A 10 -6.42 5.36 -4.79
CA PHE A 10 -6.17 5.89 -3.46
C PHE A 10 -4.90 5.30 -2.84
N PHE A 11 -4.74 3.98 -2.85
CA PHE A 11 -3.53 3.33 -2.33
C PHE A 11 -2.28 3.67 -3.13
N TYR A 12 -2.39 3.81 -4.45
CA TYR A 12 -1.27 4.20 -5.29
C TYR A 12 -0.78 5.62 -4.97
N ARG A 13 -1.71 6.56 -4.72
CA ARG A 13 -1.36 7.90 -4.23
C ARG A 13 -0.73 7.86 -2.84
N GLN A 14 -1.32 7.10 -1.91
CA GLN A 14 -0.79 6.96 -0.55
C GLN A 14 0.61 6.34 -0.54
N ALA A 15 0.89 5.38 -1.43
CA ALA A 15 2.22 4.82 -1.63
C ALA A 15 3.23 5.88 -2.10
N ALA A 16 2.82 6.77 -3.01
CA ALA A 16 3.65 7.84 -3.53
C ALA A 16 3.90 8.99 -2.52
N GLU A 17 2.92 9.32 -1.67
CA GLU A 17 3.00 10.39 -0.65
C GLU A 17 4.16 10.22 0.35
N LYS A 18 4.74 9.01 0.44
CA LYS A 18 5.92 8.71 1.26
C LYS A 18 7.20 9.40 0.74
N TYR A 19 7.20 9.85 -0.52
CA TYR A 19 8.38 10.37 -1.19
C TYR A 19 8.16 11.81 -1.67
N SER A 20 9.20 12.65 -1.59
CA SER A 20 9.16 14.02 -2.10
C SER A 20 9.44 14.10 -3.60
N GLU A 21 10.06 13.07 -4.17
CA GLU A 21 10.40 12.93 -5.57
C GLU A 21 10.16 11.47 -6.01
N TYR A 22 10.12 11.22 -7.32
CA TYR A 22 9.89 9.87 -7.84
C TYR A 22 11.02 8.92 -7.42
N PRO A 23 10.74 7.92 -6.56
CA PRO A 23 11.77 7.03 -6.01
C PRO A 23 12.09 5.84 -6.93
N GLY A 24 11.42 5.74 -8.08
CA GLY A 24 11.39 4.55 -8.93
C GLY A 24 10.15 3.69 -8.70
N ALA A 25 9.72 2.98 -9.75
CA ALA A 25 8.49 2.18 -9.76
C ALA A 25 8.50 1.11 -8.67
N GLU A 26 9.61 0.39 -8.50
CA GLU A 26 9.71 -0.75 -7.58
C GLU A 26 9.32 -0.40 -6.14
N LEU A 27 9.78 0.77 -5.65
CA LEU A 27 9.48 1.22 -4.29
C LEU A 27 8.00 1.57 -4.12
N ILE A 28 7.41 2.30 -5.08
CA ILE A 28 5.98 2.63 -5.06
C ILE A 28 5.14 1.35 -5.15
N GLN A 29 5.47 0.45 -6.07
CA GLN A 29 4.76 -0.81 -6.25
C GLN A 29 4.80 -1.66 -4.98
N MET A 30 5.94 -1.72 -4.28
CA MET A 30 6.04 -2.45 -3.02
C MET A 30 5.15 -1.82 -1.94
N SER A 31 5.20 -0.50 -1.76
CA SER A 31 4.33 0.20 -0.81
C SER A 31 2.84 -0.02 -1.15
N TYR A 32 2.48 0.02 -2.42
CA TYR A 32 1.12 -0.24 -2.91
C TYR A 32 0.65 -1.66 -2.57
N ARG A 33 1.47 -2.67 -2.85
CA ARG A 33 1.17 -4.07 -2.51
C ARG A 33 0.97 -4.24 -1.02
N LEU A 34 1.84 -3.65 -0.19
CA LEU A 34 1.70 -3.68 1.26
C LEU A 34 0.37 -3.05 1.73
N LEU A 35 -0.08 -1.94 1.13
CA LEU A 35 -1.38 -1.36 1.46
C LEU A 35 -2.53 -2.32 1.17
N TRP A 36 -2.46 -3.10 0.10
CA TRP A 36 -3.46 -4.15 -0.18
C TRP A 36 -3.40 -5.31 0.81
N LEU A 37 -2.21 -5.77 1.19
CA LEU A 37 -2.07 -6.77 2.25
C LEU A 37 -2.65 -6.25 3.56
N GLY A 38 -2.34 -5.01 3.92
CA GLY A 38 -2.86 -4.34 5.11
C GLY A 38 -4.39 -4.22 5.10
N GLU A 39 -4.98 -3.94 3.94
CA GLU A 39 -6.43 -3.88 3.77
C GLU A 39 -7.07 -5.26 3.96
N TRP A 40 -6.48 -6.31 3.39
CA TRP A 40 -6.93 -7.68 3.63
C TRP A 40 -6.84 -8.06 5.11
N LEU A 41 -5.70 -7.78 5.77
CA LEU A 41 -5.53 -8.02 7.21
C LEU A 41 -6.60 -7.30 8.04
N ARG A 42 -6.85 -6.02 7.71
CA ARG A 42 -7.84 -5.19 8.38
C ARG A 42 -9.26 -5.76 8.27
N VAL A 43 -9.62 -6.28 7.10
CA VAL A 43 -10.94 -6.85 6.81
C VAL A 43 -11.09 -8.24 7.44
N THR A 44 -10.13 -9.14 7.24
CA THR A 44 -10.23 -10.55 7.64
C THR A 44 -10.10 -10.77 9.13
N HIS A 45 -9.27 -9.99 9.82
CA HIS A 45 -9.05 -10.17 11.25
C HIS A 45 -9.93 -9.27 12.13
N ASN A 46 -10.83 -8.47 11.54
CA ASN A 46 -11.70 -7.52 12.25
C ASN A 46 -10.95 -6.63 13.27
N TRP A 47 -9.67 -6.29 13.01
CA TRP A 47 -8.86 -5.51 13.96
C TRP A 47 -9.40 -4.10 14.19
N HIS A 48 -10.21 -3.60 13.27
CA HIS A 48 -10.98 -2.35 13.40
C HIS A 48 -12.13 -2.42 14.43
N GLN A 49 -12.49 -3.61 14.93
CA GLN A 49 -13.47 -3.79 16.01
C GLN A 49 -12.83 -3.89 17.39
N GLN A 50 -11.56 -4.34 17.47
CA GLN A 50 -10.80 -4.44 18.73
C GLN A 50 -9.99 -3.18 19.04
N PHE A 51 -9.65 -2.41 18.00
CA PHE A 51 -8.94 -1.14 18.09
C PHE A 51 -9.70 -0.07 17.29
N ARG A 52 -9.38 1.22 17.47
CA ARG A 52 -9.92 2.33 16.65
C ARG A 52 -9.80 2.00 15.15
N PRO A 53 -10.59 2.66 14.27
CA PRO A 53 -10.51 2.43 12.83
C PRO A 53 -9.05 2.44 12.36
N SER A 54 -8.52 1.27 12.01
CA SER A 54 -7.11 1.11 11.66
C SER A 54 -6.95 1.28 10.15
N SER A 55 -5.95 2.05 9.76
CA SER A 55 -5.50 2.13 8.37
C SER A 55 -4.86 0.81 7.93
N PRO A 56 -4.78 0.53 6.62
CA PRO A 56 -4.04 -0.62 6.12
C PRO A 56 -2.59 -0.69 6.62
N ARG A 57 -1.92 0.47 6.76
CA ARG A 57 -0.54 0.52 7.28
C ARG A 57 -0.47 0.09 8.74
N GLU A 58 -1.37 0.60 9.58
CA GLU A 58 -1.44 0.19 10.99
C GLU A 58 -1.75 -1.32 11.10
N ALA A 59 -2.59 -1.87 10.24
CA ALA A 59 -2.85 -3.32 10.22
C ALA A 59 -1.56 -4.13 9.98
N LEU A 60 -0.68 -3.69 9.07
CA LEU A 60 0.64 -4.33 8.89
C LEU A 60 1.48 -4.25 10.17
N GLU A 61 1.49 -3.10 10.84
CA GLU A 61 2.23 -2.92 12.10
C GLU A 61 1.70 -3.86 13.19
N TYR A 62 0.38 -3.97 13.36
CA TYR A 62 -0.21 -4.93 14.29
C TYR A 62 0.16 -6.38 13.96
N ALA A 63 0.15 -6.75 12.67
CA ALA A 63 0.55 -8.08 12.23
C ALA A 63 2.00 -8.39 12.61
N LEU A 64 2.91 -7.45 12.39
CA LEU A 64 4.33 -7.55 12.75
C LEU A 64 4.55 -7.64 14.26
N ILE A 65 3.87 -6.78 15.05
CA ILE A 65 3.92 -6.84 16.52
C ILE A 65 3.44 -8.20 17.01
N LYS A 66 2.32 -8.68 16.48
CA LYS A 66 1.73 -9.96 16.89
C LYS A 66 2.64 -11.15 16.55
N GLN A 67 3.24 -11.16 15.36
CA GLN A 67 4.05 -12.27 14.87
C GLN A 67 5.45 -12.28 15.48
N HIS A 68 6.11 -11.12 15.55
CA HIS A 68 7.54 -11.01 15.89
C HIS A 68 7.81 -10.37 17.25
N GLN A 69 6.79 -9.88 17.95
CA GLN A 69 6.91 -9.17 19.24
C GLN A 69 7.82 -7.93 19.17
N TRP A 70 7.92 -7.32 17.98
CA TRP A 70 8.68 -6.09 17.79
C TRP A 70 7.93 -4.87 18.35
N THR A 71 8.67 -3.81 18.69
CA THR A 71 8.06 -2.56 19.16
C THR A 71 7.62 -1.70 17.97
N PRO A 72 6.61 -0.82 18.14
CA PRO A 72 6.19 0.13 17.10
C PRO A 72 7.34 0.97 16.55
N GLU A 73 8.27 1.39 17.41
CA GLU A 73 9.44 2.20 17.02
C GLU A 73 10.37 1.44 16.09
N SER A 74 10.55 0.14 16.33
CA SER A 74 11.39 -0.72 15.49
C SER A 74 10.78 -0.86 14.10
N ILE A 75 9.46 -1.02 14.02
CA ILE A 75 8.72 -1.20 12.77
C ILE A 75 8.65 0.10 11.95
N LYS A 76 8.47 1.25 12.62
CA LYS A 76 8.29 2.56 11.97
C LYS A 76 9.43 2.92 10.99
N ASN A 77 10.64 2.47 11.29
CA ASN A 77 11.83 2.75 10.48
C ASN A 77 12.19 1.63 9.50
N MET A 78 11.41 0.54 9.44
CA MET A 78 11.68 -0.55 8.51
C MET A 78 11.40 -0.14 7.06
N ALA A 79 12.28 -0.58 6.16
CA ALA A 79 12.01 -0.47 4.74
C ALA A 79 10.85 -1.39 4.35
N ASP A 80 10.09 -1.01 3.34
CA ASP A 80 8.92 -1.77 2.90
C ASP A 80 9.30 -3.18 2.41
N LYS A 81 10.49 -3.36 1.84
CA LYS A 81 11.02 -4.68 1.50
C LYS A 81 11.17 -5.59 2.73
N ASP A 82 11.62 -5.03 3.86
CA ASP A 82 11.88 -5.78 5.09
C ASP A 82 10.56 -6.11 5.79
N ILE A 83 9.60 -5.18 5.74
CA ILE A 83 8.22 -5.42 6.16
C ILE A 83 7.59 -6.54 5.35
N SER A 84 7.72 -6.50 4.02
CA SER A 84 7.17 -7.51 3.12
C SER A 84 7.77 -8.89 3.40
N LEU A 85 9.08 -8.96 3.59
CA LEU A 85 9.78 -10.20 3.96
C LEU A 85 9.29 -10.74 5.30
N ALA A 86 9.15 -9.89 6.31
CA ALA A 86 8.67 -10.28 7.64
C ALA A 86 7.20 -10.75 7.65
N LEU A 87 6.43 -10.41 6.61
CA LEU A 87 5.02 -10.77 6.43
C LEU A 87 4.79 -11.91 5.41
N THR A 88 5.83 -12.69 5.07
CA THR A 88 5.74 -13.78 4.08
C THR A 88 4.61 -14.78 4.35
N ASP A 89 4.36 -15.12 5.62
CA ASP A 89 3.27 -16.03 5.99
C ASP A 89 1.90 -15.42 5.70
N TYR A 90 1.74 -14.12 5.95
CA TYR A 90 0.50 -13.39 5.62
C TYR A 90 0.31 -13.22 4.12
N TRP A 91 1.39 -13.01 3.36
CA TRP A 91 1.33 -13.04 1.90
C TRP A 91 0.84 -14.39 1.36
N THR A 92 1.34 -15.48 1.94
CA THR A 92 0.90 -16.84 1.59
C THR A 92 -0.58 -17.05 1.91
N ALA A 93 -1.02 -16.59 3.08
CA ALA A 93 -2.43 -16.65 3.47
C ALA A 93 -3.34 -15.77 2.59
N PHE A 94 -2.89 -14.56 2.22
CA PHE A 94 -3.58 -13.67 1.30
C PHE A 94 -3.80 -14.32 -0.07
N ALA A 95 -2.76 -14.95 -0.63
CA ALA A 95 -2.84 -15.63 -1.91
C ALA A 95 -3.75 -16.88 -1.87
N ALA A 96 -3.82 -17.55 -0.71
CA ALA A 96 -4.66 -18.73 -0.50
C ALA A 96 -6.12 -18.39 -0.14
N ASP A 97 -6.43 -17.12 0.14
CA ASP A 97 -7.77 -16.69 0.52
C ASP A 97 -8.75 -16.86 -0.66
N PRO A 98 -9.88 -17.57 -0.51
CA PRO A 98 -10.82 -17.82 -1.60
C PRO A 98 -11.47 -16.56 -2.20
N GLU A 99 -11.61 -15.50 -1.41
CA GLU A 99 -12.20 -14.24 -1.85
C GLU A 99 -11.14 -13.27 -2.37
N TRP A 100 -9.97 -13.22 -1.73
CA TRP A 100 -8.92 -12.24 -2.01
C TRP A 100 -7.82 -12.74 -2.96
N GLY A 101 -7.52 -14.03 -2.97
CA GLY A 101 -6.58 -14.64 -3.91
C GLY A 101 -6.91 -14.30 -5.37
N PRO A 102 -8.18 -14.46 -5.84
CA PRO A 102 -8.56 -14.03 -7.18
C PRO A 102 -8.40 -12.52 -7.42
N LYS A 103 -8.61 -11.67 -6.39
CA LYS A 103 -8.47 -10.22 -6.50
C LYS A 103 -7.02 -9.78 -6.68
N GLN A 104 -6.04 -10.61 -6.30
CA GLN A 104 -4.62 -10.28 -6.47
C GLN A 104 -4.26 -10.01 -7.94
N TRP A 105 -4.81 -10.79 -8.87
CA TRP A 105 -4.59 -10.57 -10.30
C TRP A 105 -5.15 -9.22 -10.76
N ASP A 106 -6.35 -8.85 -10.31
CA ASP A 106 -6.95 -7.56 -10.63
C ASP A 106 -6.17 -6.39 -10.00
N ILE A 107 -5.64 -6.57 -8.79
CA ILE A 107 -4.81 -5.58 -8.09
C ILE A 107 -3.53 -5.29 -8.87
N GLU A 108 -2.81 -6.33 -9.30
CA GLU A 108 -1.58 -6.19 -10.09
C GLU A 108 -1.88 -5.60 -11.48
N ARG A 109 -2.96 -6.03 -12.14
CA ARG A 109 -3.38 -5.45 -13.42
C ARG A 109 -3.72 -3.95 -13.31
N GLN A 110 -4.30 -3.51 -12.20
CA GLN A 110 -4.53 -2.10 -11.96
C GLN A 110 -3.23 -1.36 -11.65
N LEU A 111 -2.30 -1.97 -10.92
CA LEU A 111 -0.98 -1.40 -10.69
C LEU A 111 -0.24 -1.15 -12.01
N ASP A 112 -0.19 -2.13 -12.91
CA ASP A 112 0.42 -1.98 -14.24
C ASP A 112 -0.16 -0.80 -15.02
N ARG A 113 -1.49 -0.61 -14.93
CA ARG A 113 -2.17 0.54 -15.56
C ARG A 113 -1.81 1.86 -14.89
N LEU A 114 -1.64 1.88 -13.58
CA LEU A 114 -1.33 3.09 -12.81
C LEU A 114 0.12 3.53 -13.00
N ASP A 115 1.02 2.58 -13.19
CA ASP A 115 2.44 2.78 -13.50
C ASP A 115 2.69 3.17 -14.97
N ASP A 116 1.71 2.95 -15.87
CA ASP A 116 1.86 3.26 -17.28
C ASP A 116 2.13 4.77 -17.50
N PRO A 117 3.22 5.16 -18.17
CA PRO A 117 3.60 6.56 -18.31
C PRO A 117 2.70 7.38 -19.25
N PHE A 118 1.83 6.73 -20.03
CA PHE A 118 0.94 7.38 -21.01
C PHE A 118 -0.51 7.43 -20.56
N ILE A 119 -0.97 6.42 -19.81
CA ILE A 119 -2.38 6.31 -19.37
C ILE A 119 -2.56 6.23 -17.85
N GLY A 120 -1.46 6.11 -17.10
CA GLY A 120 -1.45 5.92 -15.66
C GLY A 120 -1.72 7.19 -14.87
N THR A 121 -1.63 7.06 -13.54
CA THR A 121 -1.84 8.22 -12.68
C THR A 121 -0.56 9.02 -12.61
N ASP A 122 -0.57 10.18 -13.24
CA ASP A 122 0.53 11.13 -13.17
C ASP A 122 0.53 11.86 -11.81
N ILE A 123 1.17 11.25 -10.83
CA ILE A 123 1.29 11.78 -9.46
C ILE A 123 2.34 12.89 -9.40
N TRP A 124 3.32 12.88 -10.29
CA TRP A 124 4.54 13.68 -10.16
C TRP A 124 4.61 14.90 -11.09
N SER A 125 3.87 14.94 -12.21
CA SER A 125 3.91 16.11 -13.14
C SER A 125 3.23 17.37 -12.62
N LYS A 126 2.47 17.28 -11.51
CA LYS A 126 1.80 18.44 -10.92
C LYS A 126 2.64 19.21 -9.89
N SER A 127 3.89 18.80 -9.65
CA SER A 127 4.75 19.50 -8.68
C SER A 127 5.60 20.62 -9.29
N THR A 128 5.43 20.98 -10.57
CA THR A 128 6.24 21.99 -11.26
C THR A 128 5.46 23.20 -11.81
N LEU A 129 4.19 23.39 -11.47
CA LEU A 129 3.39 24.53 -11.96
C LEU A 129 2.56 25.20 -10.85
N THR A 130 3.23 25.95 -9.98
CA THR A 130 2.82 27.13 -9.16
C THR A 130 3.87 27.21 -8.04
N ASP A 131 4.85 28.12 -8.02
CA ASP A 131 4.70 29.57 -8.11
C ASP A 131 5.87 30.22 -8.90
N VAL A 132 5.60 30.60 -10.16
CA VAL A 132 6.28 31.75 -10.74
C VAL A 132 5.49 32.97 -10.28
N ILE A 133 6.00 33.69 -9.28
CA ILE A 133 5.52 35.04 -8.95
C ILE A 133 6.11 35.96 -10.03
N PRO A 134 5.31 36.59 -10.92
CA PRO A 134 5.80 37.72 -11.69
C PRO A 134 5.91 38.93 -10.77
N ALA A 135 6.96 39.73 -11.03
CA ALA A 135 7.44 40.88 -10.25
C ALA A 135 6.38 41.90 -9.81
#